data_AF-A0A2A4ZXG3-F1
#
_entry.id   AF-A0A2A4ZXG3-F1
#
_cell.length_a   1.000
_cell.length_b   1.000
_cell.length_c   1.000
_cell.angle_alpha   90.00
_cell.angle_beta   90.00
_cell.angle_gamma   90.00
#
_symmetry.space_group_name_H-M   'P 1'
#
loop_
_entity.id
_entity.type
_entity.pdbx_description
1 polymer ?
#
loop_
_entity_poly.entity_id
_entity_poly.type
_entity_poly.pdbx_seq_one_letter_code
_entity_poly.pdbx_strand_id
1 'polypeptide(L)'
;MIFLKAIITLLLFQTVLFGQDSKSFTIEMLNERSYPMSIDENGDYHIQVSKTDQSIFKMKGTTYSNQTEKITWRTKDTYYWSDGMRTDVYPIVNPSSYTKDGVGYSMVGFLPEMKGKMVVIYGHYYDKVDSIRVYVE
;
A
#
# COMPACT_ATOMS: atom_id res chain seq x y z
N MET A 1 -62.75 -16.62 16.67
CA MET A 1 -62.86 -17.30 15.37
C MET A 1 -61.89 -16.60 14.43
N ILE A 2 -60.64 -17.08 14.31
CA ILE A 2 -60.05 -17.72 13.11
C ILE A 2 -60.01 -16.70 11.94
N PHE A 3 -58.86 -16.17 11.51
CA PHE A 3 -57.78 -16.93 10.85
C PHE A 3 -56.36 -16.42 11.16
N LEU A 4 -55.59 -17.37 11.69
CA LEU A 4 -54.15 -17.55 11.59
C LEU A 4 -53.81 -18.00 10.15
N LYS A 5 -52.83 -17.36 9.47
CA LYS A 5 -51.83 -17.95 8.54
C LYS A 5 -51.31 -16.94 7.51
N ALA A 6 -50.02 -16.60 7.63
CA ALA A 6 -48.99 -16.58 6.59
C ALA A 6 -47.81 -15.73 7.11
N ILE A 7 -46.52 -16.09 7.11
CA ILE A 7 -45.72 -17.23 6.69
C ILE A 7 -44.43 -17.13 7.55
N ILE A 8 -43.98 -18.26 8.10
CA ILE A 8 -42.66 -18.42 8.72
C ILE A 8 -41.66 -18.67 7.59
N THR A 9 -40.72 -17.75 7.38
CA THR A 9 -39.41 -18.03 6.78
C THR A 9 -38.47 -16.85 7.13
N LEU A 10 -37.42 -17.05 7.95
CA LEU A 10 -36.05 -17.45 7.51
C LEU A 10 -35.38 -16.26 6.78
N LEU A 11 -34.22 -15.68 7.09
CA LEU A 11 -33.05 -15.96 7.93
C LEU A 11 -32.59 -14.58 8.46
N LEU A 12 -32.07 -14.44 9.69
CA LEU A 12 -30.62 -14.56 9.92
C LEU A 12 -29.78 -14.04 8.73
N PHE A 13 -29.79 -12.73 8.46
CA PHE A 13 -28.61 -12.07 7.86
C PHE A 13 -27.53 -11.88 8.92
N GLN A 14 -27.14 -12.98 9.56
CA GLN A 14 -25.78 -13.21 10.01
C GLN A 14 -25.19 -14.17 8.99
N THR A 15 -24.99 -13.68 7.77
CA THR A 15 -24.25 -14.42 6.75
C THR A 15 -23.19 -13.50 6.18
N VAL A 16 -22.01 -13.72 6.73
CA VAL A 16 -20.72 -13.66 6.04
C VAL A 16 -20.21 -12.25 5.74
N LEU A 17 -19.80 -11.57 6.81
CA LEU A 17 -18.53 -10.85 6.83
C LEU A 17 -17.44 -11.75 7.45
N PHE A 18 -17.48 -13.06 7.14
CA PHE A 18 -16.30 -13.92 7.31
C PHE A 18 -15.43 -13.69 6.08
N GLY A 19 -14.46 -12.80 6.24
CA GLY A 19 -13.54 -12.40 5.19
C GLY A 19 -13.05 -10.95 5.25
N GLN A 20 -13.32 -10.19 6.31
CA GLN A 20 -12.37 -9.18 6.75
C GLN A 20 -11.74 -9.69 8.04
N ASP A 21 -10.71 -10.53 7.90
CA ASP A 21 -9.73 -10.64 8.97
C ASP A 21 -9.38 -9.22 9.39
N SER A 22 -9.59 -8.92 10.67
CA SER A 22 -9.11 -7.70 11.31
C SER A 22 -7.71 -7.40 10.77
N LYS A 23 -7.55 -6.31 10.00
CA LYS A 23 -6.39 -6.06 9.12
C LYS A 23 -5.09 -6.42 9.82
N SER A 24 -4.59 -7.63 9.59
CA SER A 24 -3.48 -8.17 10.38
C SER A 24 -2.12 -7.78 9.79
N PHE A 25 -2.16 -7.14 8.62
CA PHE A 25 -1.06 -6.41 8.01
C PHE A 25 -1.64 -5.26 7.18
N THR A 26 -1.12 -4.06 7.33
CA THR A 26 -1.50 -2.90 6.51
C THR A 26 -0.28 -2.11 6.10
N ILE A 27 -0.33 -1.46 4.94
CA ILE A 27 0.70 -0.52 4.51
C ILE A 27 0.11 0.86 4.20
N GLU A 28 0.92 1.89 4.40
CA GLU A 28 0.61 3.27 4.04
C GLU A 28 1.89 4.01 3.62
N MET A 29 1.74 5.03 2.78
CA MET A 29 2.83 5.96 2.44
C MET A 29 2.71 7.22 3.27
N LEU A 30 3.81 7.60 3.93
CA LEU A 30 3.94 8.76 4.80
C LEU A 30 4.76 9.85 4.11
N ASN A 31 4.27 11.08 4.22
CA ASN A 31 4.90 12.27 3.68
C ASN A 31 5.49 13.15 4.79
N GLU A 32 6.66 12.76 5.29
CA GLU A 32 7.35 13.49 6.36
C GLU A 32 8.12 14.73 5.85
N ARG A 33 8.21 14.91 4.52
CA ARG A 33 8.94 16.00 3.87
C ARG A 33 8.02 17.06 3.26
N SER A 34 6.71 16.94 3.45
CA SER A 34 5.69 17.87 2.96
C SER A 34 5.73 18.09 1.45
N TYR A 35 6.03 17.05 0.66
CA TYR A 35 5.84 17.11 -0.79
C TYR A 35 4.35 17.32 -1.13
N PRO A 36 3.98 17.87 -2.29
CA PRO A 36 2.59 17.94 -2.68
C PRO A 36 2.03 16.52 -2.86
N MET A 37 1.15 16.12 -1.94
CA MET A 37 0.52 14.81 -1.90
C MET A 37 -0.94 14.93 -1.46
N SER A 38 -1.83 14.22 -2.13
CA SER A 38 -3.23 14.01 -1.71
C SER A 38 -3.59 12.54 -1.76
N ILE A 39 -4.65 12.15 -1.06
CA ILE A 39 -5.24 10.81 -1.10
C ILE A 39 -6.68 10.97 -1.55
N ASP A 40 -7.11 10.20 -2.54
CA ASP A 40 -8.48 10.26 -3.08
C ASP A 40 -9.49 9.44 -2.24
N GLU A 41 -10.75 9.40 -2.66
CA GLU A 41 -11.81 8.63 -1.99
C GLU A 41 -11.60 7.11 -2.02
N ASN A 42 -10.77 6.61 -2.94
CA ASN A 42 -10.42 5.20 -3.07
C ASN A 42 -9.22 4.81 -2.19
N GLY A 43 -8.54 5.79 -1.57
CA GLY A 43 -7.30 5.58 -0.84
C GLY A 43 -6.05 5.56 -1.73
N ASP A 44 -6.18 5.96 -3.00
CA ASP A 44 -5.06 6.07 -3.91
C ASP A 44 -4.29 7.38 -3.66
N TYR A 45 -2.96 7.30 -3.71
CA TYR A 45 -2.08 8.44 -3.50
C TYR A 45 -1.83 9.19 -4.80
N HIS A 46 -1.90 10.52 -4.75
CA HIS A 46 -1.52 11.41 -5.83
C HIS A 46 -0.35 12.26 -5.35
N ILE A 47 0.79 12.22 -6.06
CA ILE A 47 1.99 13.01 -5.71
C ILE A 47 2.40 13.88 -6.87
N GLN A 48 2.79 15.13 -6.60
CA GLN A 48 3.44 15.96 -7.63
C GLN A 48 4.94 15.83 -7.51
N VAL A 49 5.59 15.38 -8.58
CA VAL A 49 7.06 15.26 -8.61
C VAL A 49 7.71 16.49 -9.24
N SER A 50 8.90 16.83 -8.75
CA SER A 50 9.73 17.86 -9.36
C SER A 50 10.15 17.42 -10.77
N LYS A 51 10.46 18.39 -11.63
CA LYS A 51 11.05 18.12 -12.95
C LYS A 51 12.53 17.73 -12.85
N THR A 52 13.17 18.04 -11.73
CA THR A 52 14.62 17.92 -11.56
C THR A 52 15.01 17.02 -10.39
N ASP A 53 14.14 16.90 -9.39
CA ASP A 53 14.47 16.28 -8.11
C ASP A 53 13.58 15.07 -7.83
N GLN A 54 14.19 14.06 -7.20
CA GLN A 54 13.48 12.92 -6.68
C GLN A 54 12.60 13.31 -5.49
N SER A 55 11.37 12.82 -5.46
CA SER A 55 10.50 12.89 -4.28
C SER A 55 10.65 11.63 -3.43
N ILE A 56 10.95 11.80 -2.13
CA ILE A 56 11.23 10.69 -1.20
C ILE A 56 10.14 10.62 -0.13
N PHE A 57 9.48 9.47 -0.02
CA PHE A 57 8.46 9.19 1.00
C PHE A 57 8.84 7.97 1.82
N LYS A 58 8.12 7.71 2.91
CA LYS A 58 8.33 6.54 3.76
C LYS A 58 7.15 5.59 3.64
N MET A 59 7.43 4.33 3.31
CA MET A 59 6.44 3.25 3.45
C MET A 59 6.42 2.80 4.91
N LYS A 60 5.24 2.70 5.51
CA LYS A 60 5.02 2.14 6.83
C LYS A 60 4.19 0.86 6.67
N GLY A 61 4.62 -0.21 7.32
CA GLY A 61 3.85 -1.44 7.46
C GLY A 61 3.54 -1.72 8.92
N THR A 62 2.30 -2.10 9.22
CA THR A 62 1.83 -2.45 10.57
C THR A 62 1.45 -3.92 10.60
N THR A 63 2.09 -4.74 11.44
CA THR A 63 1.89 -6.21 11.53
C THR A 63 1.14 -6.65 12.79
N TYR A 64 0.86 -5.72 13.72
CA TYR A 64 0.18 -5.97 15.01
C TYR A 64 0.81 -7.08 15.87
N SER A 65 2.08 -7.37 15.62
CA SER A 65 2.92 -8.31 16.38
C SER A 65 3.93 -7.53 17.20
N ASN A 66 4.31 -8.02 18.39
CA ASN A 66 5.37 -7.41 19.20
C ASN A 66 6.77 -7.93 18.85
N GLN A 67 6.89 -8.82 17.85
CA GLN A 67 8.17 -9.39 17.42
C GLN A 67 8.85 -8.54 16.36
N THR A 68 10.17 -8.69 16.26
CA THR A 68 10.96 -8.18 15.15
C THR A 68 10.84 -9.13 13.97
N GLU A 69 10.12 -8.71 12.94
CA GLU A 69 9.75 -9.56 11.80
C GLU A 69 10.03 -8.82 10.49
N LYS A 70 10.24 -9.59 9.43
CA LYS A 70 10.59 -9.03 8.12
C LYS A 70 9.33 -8.67 7.34
N ILE A 71 9.31 -7.46 6.78
CA ILE A 71 8.40 -7.07 5.71
C ILE A 71 9.23 -6.99 4.43
N THR A 72 8.72 -7.56 3.34
CA THR A 72 9.31 -7.42 2.00
C THR A 72 8.47 -6.48 1.15
N TRP A 73 9.15 -5.68 0.34
CA TRP A 73 8.54 -4.63 -0.47
C TRP A 73 8.89 -4.84 -1.92
N ARG A 74 7.93 -4.62 -2.82
CA ARG A 74 8.17 -4.66 -4.26
C ARG A 74 7.17 -3.81 -5.02
N THR A 75 7.54 -3.38 -6.21
CA THR A 75 6.60 -2.82 -7.18
C THR A 75 6.02 -3.91 -8.06
N LYS A 76 4.85 -3.65 -8.66
CA LYS A 76 4.28 -4.53 -9.68
C LYS A 76 5.19 -4.65 -10.90
N ASP A 77 5.64 -3.49 -11.39
CA ASP A 77 6.46 -3.37 -12.59
C ASP A 77 7.93 -3.11 -12.23
N THR A 78 8.83 -3.41 -13.16
CA THR A 78 10.25 -3.05 -13.05
C THR A 78 10.46 -1.67 -13.68
N TYR A 79 11.16 -0.80 -12.95
CA TYR A 79 11.48 0.55 -13.39
C TYR A 79 12.98 0.67 -13.60
N TYR A 80 13.37 1.60 -14.45
CA TYR A 80 14.75 1.81 -14.84
C TYR A 80 15.07 3.29 -14.74
N TRP A 81 16.32 3.59 -14.40
CA TRP A 81 16.89 4.93 -14.47
C TRP A 81 17.97 4.95 -15.55
N SER A 82 18.23 6.12 -16.13
CA SER A 82 19.29 6.32 -17.10
C SER A 82 19.93 7.69 -16.94
N ASP A 83 21.25 7.75 -17.08
CA ASP A 83 22.04 9.00 -17.16
C ASP A 83 22.39 9.38 -18.61
N GLY A 84 21.78 8.71 -19.60
CA GLY A 84 22.10 8.87 -21.03
C GLY A 84 23.32 8.06 -21.51
N MET A 85 24.10 7.46 -20.61
CA MET A 85 25.21 6.55 -20.96
C MET A 85 24.95 5.12 -20.50
N ARG A 86 24.22 4.95 -19.40
CA ARG A 86 23.87 3.65 -18.79
C ARG A 86 22.39 3.59 -18.49
N THR A 87 21.88 2.38 -18.36
CA THR A 87 20.52 2.09 -17.91
C THR A 87 20.60 0.94 -16.93
N ASP A 88 19.97 1.09 -15.76
CA ASP A 88 19.94 0.06 -14.72
C ASP A 88 18.58 0.05 -14.01
N VAL A 89 18.30 -1.04 -13.30
CA VAL A 89 17.07 -1.21 -12.52
C VAL A 89 17.04 -0.18 -11.40
N TYR A 90 15.91 0.51 -11.31
CA TYR A 90 15.65 1.49 -10.28
C TYR A 90 14.73 0.90 -9.19
N PRO A 91 15.26 0.60 -7.97
CA PRO A 91 14.44 0.12 -6.88
C PRO A 91 13.65 1.28 -6.27
N ILE A 92 12.42 1.49 -6.74
CA ILE A 92 11.52 2.53 -6.21
C ILE A 92 11.36 2.41 -4.70
N VAL A 93 11.25 1.20 -4.17
CA VAL A 93 11.13 0.92 -2.74
C VAL A 93 12.28 0.03 -2.27
N ASN A 94 12.84 0.32 -1.10
CA ASN A 94 13.84 -0.57 -0.50
C ASN A 94 13.19 -1.93 -0.19
N PRO A 95 13.79 -3.06 -0.62
CA PRO A 95 13.08 -4.33 -0.78
C PRO A 95 12.74 -5.05 0.53
N SER A 96 13.29 -4.60 1.66
CA SER A 96 13.00 -5.19 2.96
C SER A 96 13.12 -4.20 4.10
N SER A 97 12.28 -4.37 5.11
CA SER A 97 12.39 -3.71 6.40
C SER A 97 12.11 -4.71 7.52
N TYR A 98 12.43 -4.33 8.76
CA TYR A 98 12.12 -5.12 9.95
C TYR A 98 11.24 -4.30 10.88
N THR A 99 10.29 -4.97 11.53
CA THR A 99 9.39 -4.33 12.49
C THR A 99 10.08 -4.09 13.83
N LYS A 100 9.62 -3.05 14.52
CA LYS A 100 9.79 -2.86 15.96
C LYS A 100 8.41 -2.50 16.51
N ASP A 101 7.96 -3.21 17.54
CA ASP A 101 6.63 -3.02 18.14
C ASP A 101 5.50 -3.06 17.07
N GLY A 102 5.64 -3.98 16.11
CA GLY A 102 4.65 -4.20 15.06
C GLY A 102 4.69 -3.21 13.92
N VAL A 103 5.68 -2.31 13.87
CA VAL A 103 5.79 -1.29 12.82
C VAL A 103 7.15 -1.37 12.13
N GLY A 104 7.15 -1.53 10.80
CA GLY A 104 8.35 -1.50 9.96
C GLY A 104 8.28 -0.38 8.94
N TYR A 105 9.45 0.17 8.57
CA TYR A 105 9.54 1.27 7.63
C TYR A 105 10.50 0.96 6.48
N SER A 106 10.11 1.36 5.28
CA SER A 106 10.95 1.34 4.08
C SER A 106 10.95 2.71 3.42
N MET A 107 11.98 2.99 2.62
CA MET A 107 12.07 4.23 1.86
C MET A 107 11.55 4.00 0.46
N VAL A 108 10.80 4.96 -0.07
CA VAL A 108 10.33 4.98 -1.45
C VAL A 108 10.75 6.28 -2.14
N GLY A 109 11.23 6.17 -3.37
CA GLY A 109 11.68 7.29 -4.19
C GLY A 109 10.99 7.29 -5.55
N PHE A 110 10.46 8.45 -5.94
CA PHE A 110 9.86 8.67 -7.25
C PHE A 110 10.73 9.66 -8.04
N LEU A 111 11.23 9.22 -9.18
CA LEU A 111 12.06 10.03 -10.06
C LEU A 111 11.18 10.93 -10.96
N PRO A 112 11.69 12.08 -11.44
CA PRO A 112 10.98 12.94 -12.39
C PRO A 112 10.45 12.21 -13.64
N GLU A 113 11.19 11.22 -14.15
CA GLU A 113 10.85 10.42 -15.34
C GLU A 113 9.66 9.46 -15.11
N MET A 114 9.17 9.38 -13.88
CA MET A 114 7.98 8.61 -13.52
C MET A 114 6.70 9.42 -13.63
N LYS A 115 6.77 10.73 -13.89
CA LYS A 115 5.62 11.59 -14.14
C LYS A 115 4.69 10.99 -15.21
N GLY A 116 3.39 10.98 -14.91
CA GLY A 116 2.34 10.37 -15.73
C GLY A 116 2.17 8.86 -15.55
N LYS A 117 2.94 8.21 -14.67
CA LYS A 117 2.82 6.77 -14.39
C LYS A 117 2.02 6.54 -13.11
N MET A 118 1.40 5.36 -13.05
CA MET A 118 0.85 4.79 -11.83
C MET A 118 1.80 3.68 -11.34
N VAL A 119 2.16 3.73 -10.06
CA VAL A 119 3.02 2.74 -9.40
C VAL A 119 2.21 1.99 -8.37
N VAL A 120 2.19 0.66 -8.46
CA VAL A 120 1.63 -0.21 -7.41
C VAL A 120 2.76 -0.74 -6.54
N ILE A 121 2.70 -0.47 -5.24
CA ILE A 121 3.67 -0.93 -4.25
C ILE A 121 3.00 -1.97 -3.35
N TYR A 122 3.62 -3.14 -3.23
CA TYR A 122 3.18 -4.22 -2.36
C TYR A 122 4.07 -4.30 -1.12
N GLY A 123 3.43 -4.50 0.03
CA GLY A 123 4.04 -5.04 1.22
C GLY A 123 3.67 -6.52 1.35
N HIS A 124 4.63 -7.33 1.77
CA HIS A 124 4.45 -8.75 2.03
C HIS A 124 4.95 -9.08 3.44
N TYR A 125 4.09 -9.70 4.24
CA TYR A 125 4.36 -10.13 5.60
C TYR A 125 3.81 -11.56 5.79
N TYR A 126 4.70 -12.55 5.79
CA TYR A 126 4.33 -13.97 5.67
C TYR A 126 3.40 -14.24 4.48
N ASP A 127 2.21 -14.76 4.73
CA ASP A 127 1.14 -15.03 3.75
C ASP A 127 0.26 -13.82 3.46
N LYS A 128 0.46 -12.71 4.17
CA LYS A 128 -0.35 -11.49 4.05
C LYS A 128 0.27 -10.52 3.07
N VAL A 129 -0.61 -9.86 2.31
CA VAL A 129 -0.25 -8.86 1.30
C VAL A 129 -1.17 -7.67 1.45
N ASP A 130 -0.58 -6.48 1.39
CA ASP A 130 -1.32 -5.23 1.20
C ASP A 130 -0.65 -4.42 0.09
N SER A 131 -1.38 -3.49 -0.52
CA SER A 131 -0.88 -2.68 -1.62
C SER A 131 -1.45 -1.28 -1.63
N ILE A 132 -0.65 -0.33 -2.11
CA ILE A 132 -1.11 1.03 -2.43
C ILE A 132 -0.86 1.34 -3.91
N ARG A 133 -1.62 2.29 -4.44
CA ARG A 133 -1.40 2.87 -5.77
C ARG A 133 -0.95 4.31 -5.61
N VAL A 134 0.03 4.68 -6.41
CA VAL A 134 0.59 6.04 -6.42
C VAL A 134 0.55 6.56 -7.84
N TYR A 135 -0.29 7.54 -8.10
CA TYR A 135 -0.30 8.33 -9.32
C TYR A 135 0.77 9.42 -9.20
N VAL A 136 1.73 9.39 -10.12
CA VAL A 136 2.87 10.31 -10.15
C VAL A 136 2.55 11.42 -11.15
N GLU A 137 2.40 12.65 -10.66
CA GLU A 137 1.87 13.79 -11.42
C GLU A 137 2.87 14.90 -11.70
#